data_AF-A0A6I2GP99-F1
#
_entry.id   AF-A0A6I2GP99-F1
#
_cell.length_a   1.000
_cell.length_b   1.000
_cell.length_c   1.000
_cell.angle_alpha   90.00
_cell.angle_beta   90.00
_cell.angle_gamma   90.00
#
_symmetry.space_group_name_H-M   'P 1'
#
loop_
_entity.id
_entity.type
_entity.pdbx_description
1 polymer ?
#
loop_
_entity_poly.entity_id
_entity_poly.type
_entity_poly.pdbx_seq_one_letter_code
_entity_poly.pdbx_strand_id
1 'polypeptide(L)'
;MPHCPRRPAHLPLLLCLAPLLLPACSHAPAQAAPAPAASTVRPFTFAVSFWPNVHEALLFDAQSPTESPAVHAPEWGAAVAYYRSHLRPGPLAALADPRWAEVRRRLASLADAAPLEGAGVDPELAPLLARAAEAYRAQRWPTVRQEGQAWVSRMRPQVEAQAAALVPELERVLGVPWPTTPIGVQVCERAGRFGAYTTVRESLVTLSYETRGDAQALETVFHEGAHVRVFPLRHALEAELQRQGKEAPPMLWHALLFFTTDELTRRHLPQGHVPHAEAQGLYAQNPAWTAFHGAMRQEWRPYLEGRVDRATAMQRLVAAYTPPPGTEASAPRPSAAIPGP
;
A
#
# COMPACT_ATOMS: atom_id res chain seq x y z
N MET A 1 14.91 45.79 -71.70
CA MET A 1 14.36 45.60 -70.34
C MET A 1 15.13 46.48 -69.37
N PRO A 2 14.59 47.66 -69.02
CA PRO A 2 15.31 48.67 -68.23
C PRO A 2 14.64 49.03 -66.89
N HIS A 3 15.52 49.50 -65.98
CA HIS A 3 15.44 50.58 -64.98
C HIS A 3 14.12 51.07 -64.32
N CYS A 4 14.22 51.22 -62.98
CA CYS A 4 13.79 52.31 -62.05
C CYS A 4 12.95 53.46 -62.64
N PRO A 5 11.92 54.02 -61.93
CA PRO A 5 12.18 55.13 -60.98
C PRO A 5 11.14 55.48 -59.85
N ARG A 6 11.64 56.27 -58.86
CA ARG A 6 11.10 57.50 -58.19
C ARG A 6 9.88 57.53 -57.22
N ARG A 7 10.12 58.16 -56.05
CA ARG A 7 9.21 58.98 -55.18
C ARG A 7 9.04 60.42 -55.79
N PRO A 8 8.08 61.33 -55.40
CA PRO A 8 7.68 61.68 -54.02
C PRO A 8 6.24 62.27 -53.74
N ALA A 9 6.00 62.51 -52.44
CA ALA A 9 5.25 63.57 -51.73
C ALA A 9 3.80 63.94 -52.09
N HIS A 10 2.91 63.99 -51.09
CA HIS A 10 2.11 65.18 -50.71
C HIS A 10 1.50 65.02 -49.30
N LEU A 11 1.50 66.14 -48.57
CA LEU A 11 0.94 66.42 -47.23
C LEU A 11 -0.59 66.20 -47.18
N PRO A 12 -1.18 66.02 -45.98
CA PRO A 12 -2.23 66.99 -45.63
C PRO A 12 -2.20 67.52 -44.20
N LEU A 13 -2.69 68.75 -44.18
CA LEU A 13 -3.11 69.69 -43.14
C LEU A 13 -3.86 69.08 -41.94
N LEU A 14 -3.59 69.66 -40.76
CA LEU A 14 -4.30 69.52 -39.50
C LEU A 14 -5.79 69.91 -39.60
N LEU A 15 -6.65 69.18 -38.89
CA LEU A 15 -7.90 69.69 -38.35
C LEU A 15 -8.15 69.07 -36.97
N CYS A 16 -8.07 69.91 -35.95
CA CYS A 16 -8.33 69.61 -34.55
C CYS A 16 -9.81 69.31 -34.33
N LEU A 17 -10.11 68.15 -33.77
CA LEU A 17 -11.37 67.86 -33.08
C LEU A 17 -11.03 67.09 -31.81
N ALA A 18 -11.18 67.77 -30.67
CA ALA A 18 -10.98 67.20 -29.35
C ALA A 18 -12.15 66.26 -28.99
N PRO A 19 -11.89 65.01 -28.56
CA PRO A 19 -12.86 64.21 -27.85
C PRO A 19 -12.56 64.21 -26.34
N LEU A 20 -13.64 64.27 -25.58
CA LEU A 20 -13.73 64.15 -24.13
C LEU A 20 -12.96 62.93 -23.60
N LEU A 21 -12.04 63.17 -22.66
CA LEU A 21 -11.38 62.14 -21.86
C LEU A 21 -12.41 61.57 -20.86
N LEU A 22 -12.92 60.37 -21.13
CA LEU A 22 -13.47 59.51 -20.10
C LEU A 22 -12.32 58.84 -19.35
N PRO A 23 -12.33 58.80 -17.99
CA PRO A 23 -11.31 58.08 -17.24
C PRO A 23 -11.45 56.59 -17.50
N ALA A 24 -10.42 56.00 -18.12
CA ALA A 24 -10.27 54.56 -18.21
C ALA A 24 -10.03 54.01 -16.79
N CYS A 25 -11.05 53.36 -16.21
CA CYS A 25 -10.87 52.52 -15.03
C CYS A 25 -9.99 51.33 -15.42
N SER A 26 -8.68 51.46 -15.23
CA SER A 26 -7.73 50.34 -15.29
C SER A 26 -8.12 49.32 -14.22
N HIS A 27 -8.89 48.30 -14.59
CA HIS A 27 -9.04 47.11 -13.78
C HIS A 27 -7.72 46.35 -13.82
N ALA A 28 -6.91 46.54 -12.78
CA ALA A 28 -5.79 45.66 -12.51
C ALA A 28 -6.33 44.22 -12.41
N PRO A 29 -5.73 43.22 -13.09
CA PRO A 29 -6.13 41.84 -12.91
C PRO A 29 -5.95 41.49 -11.43
N ALA A 30 -7.03 41.02 -10.80
CA ALA A 30 -6.98 40.51 -9.45
C ALA A 30 -5.89 39.42 -9.40
N GLN A 31 -4.80 39.71 -8.71
CA GLN A 31 -3.75 38.75 -8.42
C GLN A 31 -4.41 37.62 -7.64
N ALA A 32 -4.57 36.47 -8.30
CA ALA A 32 -5.09 35.28 -7.65
C ALA A 32 -4.24 35.03 -6.41
N ALA A 33 -4.89 34.96 -5.24
CA ALA A 33 -4.22 34.58 -4.02
C ALA A 33 -3.46 33.26 -4.29
N PRO A 34 -2.18 33.15 -3.87
CA PRO A 34 -1.44 31.91 -4.04
C PRO A 34 -2.27 30.77 -3.43
N ALA A 35 -2.49 29.71 -4.21
CA ALA A 35 -3.11 28.50 -3.71
C ALA A 35 -2.41 28.10 -2.41
N PRO A 36 -3.14 27.73 -1.34
CA PRO A 36 -2.51 27.28 -0.11
C PRO A 36 -1.51 26.18 -0.48
N ALA A 37 -0.26 26.35 -0.07
CA ALA A 37 0.78 25.35 -0.31
C ALA A 37 0.21 23.99 0.12
N ALA A 38 0.09 23.07 -0.84
CA ALA A 38 -0.41 21.73 -0.58
C ALA A 38 0.40 21.17 0.59
N SER A 39 -0.28 20.87 1.70
CA SER A 39 0.36 20.26 2.86
C SER A 39 1.09 19.02 2.38
N THR A 40 2.42 19.02 2.48
CA THR A 40 3.29 17.92 2.06
C THR A 40 3.25 16.79 3.09
N VAL A 41 2.04 16.36 3.48
CA VAL A 41 1.87 15.16 4.29
C VAL A 41 2.41 14.01 3.46
N ARG A 42 3.51 13.41 3.93
CA ARG A 42 4.06 12.18 3.36
C ARG A 42 3.36 11.01 4.06
N PRO A 43 2.39 10.34 3.43
CA PRO A 43 1.67 9.25 4.09
C PRO A 43 2.54 8.02 4.33
N PHE A 44 3.69 7.92 3.66
CA PHE A 44 4.61 6.79 3.74
C PHE A 44 6.06 7.24 3.94
N THR A 45 6.85 6.42 4.65
CA THR A 45 8.31 6.52 4.72
C THR A 45 8.95 5.22 4.29
N PHE A 46 9.81 5.27 3.27
CA PHE A 46 10.46 4.08 2.70
C PHE A 46 11.85 3.85 3.28
N ALA A 47 12.14 2.61 3.69
CA ALA A 47 13.44 2.19 4.17
C ALA A 47 13.90 0.88 3.50
N VAL A 48 15.20 0.76 3.28
CA VAL A 48 15.88 -0.49 2.88
C VAL A 48 16.91 -0.76 3.97
N SER A 49 16.59 -1.71 4.85
CA SER A 49 17.32 -1.92 6.10
C SER A 49 17.80 -3.36 6.18
N PHE A 50 18.98 -3.54 6.75
CA PHE A 50 19.70 -4.80 6.75
C PHE A 50 18.95 -5.91 7.51
N TRP A 51 18.57 -5.63 8.76
CA TRP A 51 17.98 -6.66 9.64
C TRP A 51 16.62 -7.18 9.16
N PRO A 52 15.69 -6.34 8.67
CA PRO A 52 14.47 -6.84 8.04
C PRO A 52 14.75 -7.72 6.81
N ASN A 53 15.74 -7.37 5.98
CA ASN A 53 16.10 -8.18 4.81
C ASN A 53 16.67 -9.55 5.20
N VAL A 54 17.53 -9.62 6.22
CA VAL A 54 18.02 -10.90 6.79
C VAL A 54 16.85 -11.75 7.28
N HIS A 55 15.93 -11.14 8.04
CA HIS A 55 14.76 -11.84 8.59
C HIS A 55 13.87 -12.41 7.49
N GLU A 56 13.52 -11.60 6.49
CA GLU A 56 12.64 -12.04 5.41
C GLU A 56 13.28 -13.12 4.53
N ALA A 57 14.57 -13.02 4.26
CA ALA A 57 15.29 -14.06 3.51
C ALA A 57 15.35 -15.39 4.28
N LEU A 58 15.62 -15.36 5.59
CA LEU A 58 15.58 -16.57 6.44
C LEU A 58 14.17 -17.16 6.52
N LEU A 59 13.15 -16.31 6.67
CA LEU A 59 11.76 -16.72 6.72
C LEU A 59 11.34 -17.39 5.41
N PHE A 60 11.76 -16.82 4.29
CA PHE A 60 11.51 -17.37 2.97
C PHE A 60 12.17 -18.75 2.80
N ASP A 61 13.48 -18.86 3.05
CA ASP A 61 14.21 -20.13 2.91
C ASP A 61 13.69 -21.23 3.86
N ALA A 62 13.14 -20.84 5.02
CA ALA A 62 12.49 -21.76 5.93
C ALA A 62 11.16 -22.32 5.37
N GLN A 63 10.41 -21.50 4.65
CA GLN A 63 9.10 -21.84 4.05
C GLN A 63 9.20 -22.49 2.67
N SER A 64 10.31 -22.28 1.95
CA SER A 64 10.53 -22.73 0.57
C SER A 64 11.76 -23.64 0.45
N PRO A 65 11.77 -24.84 1.09
CA PRO A 65 12.97 -25.69 1.18
C PRO A 65 13.45 -26.26 -0.17
N THR A 66 12.67 -26.14 -1.23
CA THR A 66 13.00 -26.60 -2.57
C THR A 66 13.70 -25.55 -3.42
N GLU A 67 13.71 -24.28 -2.99
CA GLU A 67 14.45 -23.22 -3.67
C GLU A 67 15.90 -23.16 -3.18
N SER A 68 16.80 -22.70 -4.04
CA SER A 68 18.18 -22.42 -3.63
C SER A 68 18.17 -21.33 -2.56
N PRO A 69 18.90 -21.52 -1.44
CA PRO A 69 18.93 -20.54 -0.36
C PRO A 69 19.55 -19.24 -0.83
N ALA A 70 19.15 -18.13 -0.21
CA ALA A 70 19.70 -16.80 -0.52
C ALA A 70 21.22 -16.71 -0.26
N VAL A 71 21.73 -17.51 0.68
CA VAL A 71 23.11 -17.51 1.15
C VAL A 71 23.60 -18.95 1.31
N HIS A 72 24.80 -19.23 0.81
CA HIS A 72 25.45 -20.54 0.98
C HIS A 72 26.47 -20.47 2.12
N ALA A 73 26.01 -20.72 3.34
CA ALA A 73 26.84 -20.80 4.55
C ALA A 73 26.22 -21.72 5.61
N PRO A 74 27.02 -22.47 6.40
CA PRO A 74 26.50 -23.34 7.45
C PRO A 74 25.72 -22.57 8.53
N GLU A 75 26.15 -21.35 8.87
CA GLU A 75 25.48 -20.47 9.83
C GLU A 75 24.08 -20.06 9.34
N TRP A 76 23.95 -19.82 8.04
CA TRP A 76 22.65 -19.56 7.39
C TRP A 76 21.74 -20.78 7.49
N GLY A 77 22.26 -21.97 7.15
CA GLY A 77 21.52 -23.23 7.28
C GLY A 77 21.02 -23.51 8.70
N ALA A 78 21.83 -23.21 9.72
CA ALA A 78 21.43 -23.34 11.11
C ALA A 78 20.28 -22.38 11.49
N ALA A 79 20.34 -21.13 11.04
CA ALA A 79 19.24 -20.18 11.25
C ALA A 79 17.96 -20.59 10.51
N VAL A 80 18.06 -21.03 9.25
CA VAL A 80 16.91 -21.54 8.48
C VAL A 80 16.26 -22.74 9.18
N ALA A 81 17.06 -23.67 9.72
CA ALA A 81 16.55 -24.81 10.49
C ALA A 81 15.79 -24.35 11.75
N TYR A 82 16.28 -23.33 12.45
CA TYR A 82 15.59 -22.74 13.60
C TYR A 82 14.25 -22.12 13.22
N TYR A 83 14.20 -21.32 12.14
CA TYR A 83 12.93 -20.77 11.66
C TYR A 83 11.95 -21.89 11.34
N ARG A 84 12.40 -22.92 10.61
CA ARG A 84 11.56 -24.04 10.20
C ARG A 84 10.98 -24.83 11.37
N SER A 85 11.75 -25.04 12.45
CA SER A 85 11.26 -25.78 13.63
C SER A 85 10.28 -24.98 14.48
N HIS A 86 10.26 -23.65 14.36
CA HIS A 86 9.41 -22.76 15.15
C HIS A 86 8.25 -22.12 14.35
N LEU A 87 8.21 -22.33 13.03
CA LEU A 87 7.08 -21.93 12.20
C LEU A 87 5.96 -22.95 12.33
N ARG A 88 4.75 -22.46 12.61
CA ARG A 88 3.56 -23.29 12.49
C ARG A 88 3.31 -23.62 11.00
N PRO A 89 2.71 -24.76 10.69
CA PRO A 89 2.27 -25.05 9.33
C PRO A 89 1.24 -24.02 8.84
N GLY A 90 1.28 -23.72 7.54
CA GLY A 90 0.25 -22.93 6.85
C GLY A 90 0.75 -21.60 6.29
N PRO A 91 0.06 -21.08 5.25
CA PRO A 91 0.54 -19.95 4.46
C PRO A 91 0.56 -18.60 5.21
N LEU A 92 -0.22 -18.47 6.28
CA LEU A 92 -0.30 -17.25 7.11
C LEU A 92 0.38 -17.42 8.48
N ALA A 93 1.00 -18.57 8.74
CA ALA A 93 1.50 -18.92 10.07
C ALA A 93 2.48 -17.88 10.61
N ALA A 94 3.46 -17.46 9.81
CA ALA A 94 4.44 -16.45 10.23
C ALA A 94 3.79 -15.08 10.48
N LEU A 95 2.75 -14.72 9.72
CA LEU A 95 2.08 -13.43 9.85
C LEU A 95 1.17 -13.38 11.08
N ALA A 96 0.52 -14.50 11.41
CA ALA A 96 -0.39 -14.61 12.54
C ALA A 96 0.30 -14.88 13.89
N ASP A 97 1.56 -15.30 13.89
CA ASP A 97 2.29 -15.61 15.11
C ASP A 97 2.83 -14.32 15.80
N PRO A 98 2.43 -14.03 17.04
CA PRO A 98 2.91 -12.86 17.78
C PRO A 98 4.43 -12.83 17.96
N ARG A 99 5.08 -14.00 18.02
CA ARG A 99 6.54 -14.09 18.14
C ARG A 99 7.23 -13.45 16.94
N TRP A 100 6.80 -13.81 15.74
CA TRP A 100 7.41 -13.31 14.51
C TRP A 100 7.07 -11.84 14.27
N ALA A 101 5.87 -11.40 14.67
CA ALA A 101 5.53 -9.98 14.67
C ALA A 101 6.47 -9.16 15.58
N GLU A 102 6.76 -9.65 16.79
CA GLU A 102 7.69 -8.99 17.71
C GLU A 102 9.12 -8.96 17.15
N VAL A 103 9.61 -10.07 16.57
CA VAL A 103 10.93 -10.11 15.92
C VAL A 103 11.04 -9.04 14.83
N ARG A 104 10.08 -8.97 13.89
CA ARG A 104 10.07 -7.96 12.82
C ARG A 104 10.13 -6.55 13.37
N ARG A 105 9.31 -6.25 14.38
CA ARG A 105 9.26 -4.93 15.01
C ARG A 105 10.59 -4.54 15.61
N ARG A 106 11.25 -5.45 16.34
CA ARG A 106 12.57 -5.21 16.93
C ARG A 106 13.59 -4.95 15.83
N LEU A 107 13.68 -5.84 14.85
CA LEU A 107 14.66 -5.75 13.77
C LEU A 107 14.46 -4.51 12.89
N ALA A 108 13.22 -4.10 12.63
CA ALA A 108 12.91 -2.88 11.86
C ALA A 108 13.32 -1.58 12.58
N SER A 109 13.51 -1.62 13.91
CA SER A 109 13.96 -0.46 14.68
C SER A 109 15.49 -0.33 14.80
N LEU A 110 16.24 -1.34 14.34
CA LEU A 110 17.70 -1.39 14.48
C LEU A 110 18.40 -0.70 13.31
N ALA A 111 19.52 -0.04 13.62
CA ALA A 111 20.45 0.40 12.60
C ALA A 111 21.15 -0.81 11.94
N ASP A 112 21.56 -0.67 10.69
CA ASP A 112 22.15 -1.77 9.90
C ASP A 112 23.38 -2.43 10.53
N ALA A 113 24.16 -1.67 11.31
CA ALA A 113 25.37 -2.15 11.99
C ALA A 113 25.15 -2.42 13.49
N ALA A 114 23.91 -2.29 13.99
CA ALA A 114 23.63 -2.48 15.41
C ALA A 114 23.80 -3.96 15.80
N PRO A 115 24.46 -4.25 16.94
CA PRO A 115 24.48 -5.60 17.51
C PRO A 115 23.06 -6.06 17.90
N LEU A 116 22.85 -7.38 17.97
CA LEU A 116 21.58 -7.95 18.45
C LEU A 116 21.56 -8.15 19.97
N GLU A 117 22.73 -8.09 20.61
CA GLU A 117 22.89 -8.15 22.06
C GLU A 117 22.10 -7.01 22.72
N GLY A 118 21.15 -7.35 23.60
CA GLY A 118 20.30 -6.36 24.27
C GLY A 118 19.23 -5.73 23.39
N ALA A 119 19.09 -6.12 22.11
CA ALA A 119 18.08 -5.58 21.19
C ALA A 119 16.64 -6.04 21.49
N GLY A 120 16.44 -6.91 22.50
CA GLY A 120 15.14 -7.48 22.84
C GLY A 120 14.62 -8.49 21.81
N VAL A 121 15.51 -9.04 20.98
CA VAL A 121 15.26 -10.24 20.17
C VAL A 121 15.39 -11.47 21.08
N ASP A 122 14.61 -12.51 20.79
CA ASP A 122 14.65 -13.79 21.50
C ASP A 122 16.11 -14.28 21.70
N PRO A 123 16.51 -14.64 22.93
CA PRO A 123 17.91 -14.95 23.26
C PRO A 123 18.43 -16.22 22.58
N GLU A 124 17.58 -17.15 22.16
CA GLU A 124 17.99 -18.31 21.37
C GLU A 124 18.19 -17.94 19.90
N LEU A 125 17.33 -17.05 19.39
CA LEU A 125 17.34 -16.64 17.98
C LEU A 125 18.44 -15.60 17.68
N ALA A 126 18.69 -14.65 18.59
CA ALA A 126 19.64 -13.56 18.40
C ALA A 126 21.06 -14.03 17.97
N PRO A 127 21.70 -15.01 18.64
CA PRO A 127 23.04 -15.47 18.23
C PRO A 127 23.02 -16.20 16.88
N LEU A 128 21.93 -16.90 16.54
CA LEU A 128 21.76 -17.54 15.22
C LEU A 128 21.62 -16.49 14.12
N LEU A 129 20.81 -15.46 14.36
CA LEU A 129 20.64 -14.33 13.43
C LEU A 129 21.94 -13.58 13.22
N ALA A 130 22.69 -13.28 14.29
CA ALA A 130 23.94 -12.55 14.19
C ALA A 130 24.97 -13.27 13.30
N ARG A 131 25.16 -14.58 13.49
CA ARG A 131 26.06 -15.39 12.66
C ARG A 131 25.59 -15.51 11.21
N ALA A 132 24.31 -15.79 10.98
CA ALA A 132 23.74 -15.86 9.63
C ALA A 132 23.84 -14.51 8.90
N ALA A 133 23.69 -13.41 9.63
CA ALA A 133 23.79 -12.07 9.11
C ALA A 133 25.19 -11.72 8.60
N GLU A 134 26.27 -12.24 9.18
CA GLU A 134 27.63 -12.03 8.65
C GLU A 134 27.76 -12.60 7.22
N ALA A 135 27.29 -13.83 7.02
CA ALA A 135 27.29 -14.45 5.70
C ALA A 135 26.38 -13.70 4.71
N TYR A 136 25.18 -13.29 5.13
CA TYR A 136 24.27 -12.48 4.31
C TYR A 136 24.87 -11.13 3.93
N ARG A 137 25.55 -10.47 4.87
CA ARG A 137 26.22 -9.19 4.64
C ARG A 137 27.31 -9.28 3.58
N ALA A 138 28.06 -10.39 3.56
CA ALA A 138 29.12 -10.61 2.58
C ALA A 138 28.58 -11.05 1.21
N GLN A 139 27.58 -11.94 1.17
CA GLN A 139 27.17 -12.61 -0.06
C GLN A 139 26.00 -11.93 -0.79
N ARG A 140 25.05 -11.33 -0.05
CA ARG A 140 23.75 -10.90 -0.63
C ARG A 140 23.43 -9.43 -0.40
N TRP A 141 23.79 -8.86 0.75
CA TRP A 141 23.40 -7.50 1.13
C TRP A 141 23.83 -6.39 0.14
N PRO A 142 25.05 -6.40 -0.45
CA PRO A 142 25.44 -5.33 -1.38
C PRO A 142 24.46 -5.18 -2.55
N THR A 143 24.08 -6.31 -3.16
CA THR A 143 23.10 -6.36 -4.26
C THR A 143 21.71 -5.94 -3.78
N VAL A 144 21.22 -6.54 -2.69
CA VAL A 144 19.87 -6.25 -2.16
C VAL A 144 19.71 -4.78 -1.78
N ARG A 145 20.73 -4.21 -1.15
CA ARG A 145 20.72 -2.79 -0.78
C ARG A 145 20.67 -1.91 -2.03
N GLN A 146 21.50 -2.20 -3.03
CA GLN A 146 21.53 -1.43 -4.27
C GLN A 146 20.19 -1.49 -5.01
N GLU A 147 19.64 -2.68 -5.21
CA GLU A 147 18.37 -2.90 -5.91
C GLU A 147 17.19 -2.30 -5.15
N GLY A 148 17.11 -2.53 -3.84
CA GLY A 148 16.08 -1.93 -3.00
C GLY A 148 16.14 -0.40 -3.01
N GLN A 149 17.34 0.20 -2.95
CA GLN A 149 17.51 1.65 -3.03
C GLN A 149 17.12 2.21 -4.40
N ALA A 150 17.45 1.50 -5.49
CA ALA A 150 17.03 1.85 -6.83
C ALA A 150 15.50 1.78 -6.99
N TRP A 151 14.87 0.73 -6.44
CA TRP A 151 13.42 0.60 -6.41
C TRP A 151 12.78 1.74 -5.62
N VAL A 152 13.27 2.07 -4.42
CA VAL A 152 12.74 3.17 -3.60
C VAL A 152 12.87 4.51 -4.33
N SER A 153 14.00 4.75 -4.98
CA SER A 153 14.25 5.99 -5.73
C SER A 153 13.27 6.14 -6.90
N ARG A 154 12.87 5.03 -7.53
CA ARG A 154 11.88 5.01 -8.62
C ARG A 154 10.44 5.12 -8.12
N MET A 155 10.09 4.40 -7.06
CA MET A 155 8.70 4.23 -6.61
C MET A 155 8.22 5.32 -5.66
N ARG A 156 9.09 5.84 -4.78
CA ARG A 156 8.70 6.87 -3.81
C ARG A 156 8.05 8.10 -4.47
N PRO A 157 8.63 8.70 -5.54
CA PRO A 157 8.01 9.86 -6.18
C PRO A 157 6.64 9.55 -6.77
N GLN A 158 6.44 8.34 -7.30
CA GLN A 158 5.16 7.92 -7.86
C GLN A 158 4.10 7.77 -6.77
N VAL A 159 4.44 7.12 -5.65
CA VAL A 159 3.54 6.98 -4.51
C VAL A 159 3.20 8.35 -3.91
N GLU A 160 4.19 9.22 -3.73
CA GLU A 160 3.99 10.58 -3.20
C GLU A 160 3.11 11.44 -4.13
N ALA A 161 3.27 11.31 -5.46
CA ALA A 161 2.45 12.02 -6.42
C ALA A 161 0.97 11.60 -6.35
N GLN A 162 0.69 10.30 -6.20
CA GLN A 162 -0.69 9.80 -6.14
C GLN A 162 -1.32 9.93 -4.75
N ALA A 163 -0.52 10.00 -3.70
CA ALA A 163 -0.96 10.11 -2.32
C ALA A 163 -1.92 11.28 -2.07
N ALA A 164 -1.66 12.44 -2.68
CA ALA A 164 -2.45 13.65 -2.48
C ALA A 164 -3.93 13.47 -2.89
N ALA A 165 -4.20 12.63 -3.90
CA ALA A 165 -5.55 12.31 -4.33
C ALA A 165 -6.10 11.04 -3.65
N LEU A 166 -5.28 9.99 -3.55
CA LEU A 166 -5.71 8.69 -3.05
C LEU A 166 -5.99 8.66 -1.55
N VAL A 167 -5.20 9.36 -0.73
CA VAL A 167 -5.38 9.33 0.74
C VAL A 167 -6.75 9.89 1.13
N PRO A 168 -7.19 11.08 0.69
CA PRO A 168 -8.54 11.56 0.98
C PRO A 168 -9.66 10.64 0.49
N GLU A 169 -9.48 10.00 -0.68
CA GLU A 169 -10.45 9.01 -1.17
C GLU A 169 -10.54 7.79 -0.24
N LEU A 170 -9.39 7.26 0.19
CA LEU A 170 -9.32 6.14 1.13
C LEU A 170 -9.92 6.52 2.50
N GLU A 171 -9.62 7.70 3.03
CA GLU A 171 -10.20 8.19 4.30
C GLU A 171 -11.74 8.21 4.24
N ARG A 172 -12.27 8.80 3.17
CA ARG A 172 -13.72 8.87 2.94
C ARG A 172 -14.33 7.48 2.84
N VAL A 173 -13.72 6.59 2.06
CA VAL A 173 -14.28 5.25 1.80
C VAL A 173 -14.19 4.35 3.02
N LEU A 174 -13.06 4.35 3.74
CA LEU A 174 -12.85 3.58 4.96
C LEU A 174 -13.56 4.20 6.17
N GLY A 175 -13.93 5.48 6.09
CA GLY A 175 -14.65 6.21 7.14
C GLY A 175 -13.80 6.50 8.37
N VAL A 176 -12.49 6.66 8.18
CA VAL A 176 -11.52 6.93 9.24
C VAL A 176 -10.37 7.76 8.69
N PRO A 177 -9.85 8.76 9.43
CA PRO A 177 -8.69 9.54 9.00
C PRO A 177 -7.45 8.67 8.81
N TRP A 178 -6.62 9.03 7.84
CA TRP A 178 -5.31 8.44 7.60
C TRP A 178 -4.39 8.78 8.78
N PRO A 179 -3.40 7.93 9.12
CA PRO A 179 -2.41 8.29 10.13
C PRO A 179 -1.71 9.63 9.83
N THR A 180 -1.63 10.50 10.84
CA THR A 180 -0.81 11.72 10.77
C THR A 180 0.68 11.39 10.83
N THR A 181 1.04 10.29 11.49
CA THR A 181 2.38 9.70 11.43
C THR A 181 2.50 8.87 10.15
N PRO A 182 3.54 9.05 9.33
CA PRO A 182 3.71 8.25 8.12
C PRO A 182 3.74 6.75 8.41
N ILE A 183 3.11 5.96 7.55
CA ILE A 183 3.20 4.50 7.58
C ILE A 183 4.60 4.09 7.08
N GLY A 184 5.31 3.28 7.85
CA GLY A 184 6.61 2.75 7.44
C GLY A 184 6.45 1.75 6.29
N VAL A 185 7.31 1.82 5.28
CA VAL A 185 7.42 0.84 4.19
C VAL A 185 8.84 0.29 4.18
N GLN A 186 8.98 -0.92 4.71
CA GLN A 186 10.21 -1.69 4.66
C GLN A 186 10.28 -2.42 3.33
N VAL A 187 11.22 -2.01 2.49
CA VAL A 187 11.49 -2.63 1.20
C VAL A 187 12.52 -3.73 1.41
N CYS A 188 12.15 -4.93 0.99
CA CYS A 188 12.98 -6.12 1.08
C CYS A 188 13.08 -6.81 -0.30
N GLU A 189 14.09 -7.66 -0.46
CA GLU A 189 14.15 -8.56 -1.62
C GLU A 189 12.93 -9.46 -1.66
N ARG A 190 12.65 -10.13 -0.54
CA ARG A 190 11.49 -11.00 -0.32
C ARG A 190 10.65 -10.47 0.84
N ALA A 191 9.35 -10.74 0.83
CA ALA A 191 8.43 -10.27 1.86
C ALA A 191 7.29 -11.27 2.06
N GLY A 192 7.54 -12.28 2.90
CA GLY A 192 6.66 -13.44 3.04
C GLY A 192 6.32 -14.13 1.70
N ARG A 193 5.31 -15.01 1.74
CA ARG A 193 4.86 -15.79 0.57
C ARG A 193 4.15 -14.94 -0.50
N PHE A 194 3.47 -13.88 -0.09
CA PHE A 194 2.64 -13.04 -0.98
C PHE A 194 3.38 -11.79 -1.48
N GLY A 195 4.64 -11.64 -1.10
CA GLY A 195 5.49 -10.51 -1.50
C GLY A 195 5.13 -9.18 -0.82
N ALA A 196 4.10 -9.09 0.00
CA ALA A 196 3.85 -7.95 0.87
C ALA A 196 2.95 -8.36 2.04
N TYR A 197 3.04 -7.62 3.14
CA TYR A 197 2.12 -7.71 4.28
C TYR A 197 2.25 -6.48 5.19
N THR A 198 1.27 -6.29 6.07
CA THR A 198 1.24 -5.19 7.05
C THR A 198 1.25 -5.69 8.48
N THR A 199 2.15 -5.13 9.30
CA THR A 199 2.12 -5.24 10.77
C THR A 199 1.34 -4.06 11.33
N VAL A 200 0.04 -4.27 11.55
CA VAL A 200 -0.95 -3.20 11.76
C VAL A 200 -0.64 -2.32 12.99
N ARG A 201 -0.24 -2.92 14.12
CA ARG A 201 -0.01 -2.18 15.37
C ARG A 201 1.15 -1.18 15.23
N GLU A 202 2.17 -1.56 14.48
CA GLU A 202 3.37 -0.77 14.22
C GLU A 202 3.20 0.18 13.02
N SER A 203 2.09 0.09 12.28
CA SER A 203 1.89 0.82 11.03
C SER A 203 3.07 0.63 10.07
N LEU A 204 3.48 -0.63 9.89
CA LEU A 204 4.63 -1.02 9.10
C LEU A 204 4.21 -2.00 8.00
N VAL A 205 4.45 -1.60 6.75
CA VAL A 205 4.34 -2.44 5.56
C VAL A 205 5.70 -3.07 5.28
N THR A 206 5.75 -4.38 5.03
CA THR A 206 6.91 -5.06 4.45
C THR A 206 6.57 -5.43 3.03
N LEU A 207 7.41 -5.05 2.07
CA LEU A 207 7.13 -5.20 0.64
C LEU A 207 8.36 -5.69 -0.14
N SER A 208 8.15 -6.69 -0.99
CA SER A 208 9.14 -7.23 -1.91
C SER A 208 9.22 -6.40 -3.18
N TYR A 209 10.44 -6.06 -3.60
CA TYR A 209 10.68 -5.39 -4.88
C TYR A 209 10.78 -6.34 -6.08
N GLU A 210 10.92 -7.66 -5.88
CA GLU A 210 11.13 -8.63 -6.96
C GLU A 210 9.85 -8.94 -7.75
N THR A 211 8.68 -8.87 -7.12
CA THR A 211 7.47 -9.55 -7.63
C THR A 211 6.47 -8.65 -8.35
N ARG A 212 6.82 -7.40 -8.68
CA ARG A 212 5.83 -6.40 -9.12
C ARG A 212 6.33 -5.44 -10.19
N GLY A 213 5.50 -5.17 -11.18
CA GLY A 213 5.62 -3.96 -12.01
C GLY A 213 5.24 -2.71 -11.22
N ASP A 214 5.72 -1.53 -11.65
CA ASP A 214 5.56 -0.26 -10.92
C ASP A 214 4.09 0.06 -10.55
N ALA A 215 3.15 -0.16 -11.47
CA ALA A 215 1.72 0.08 -11.20
C ALA A 215 1.16 -0.84 -10.08
N GLN A 216 1.51 -2.13 -10.11
CA GLN A 216 1.10 -3.10 -9.09
C GLN A 216 1.82 -2.83 -7.75
N ALA A 217 3.07 -2.37 -7.79
CA ALA A 217 3.81 -1.96 -6.60
C ALA A 217 3.14 -0.76 -5.92
N LEU A 218 2.76 0.26 -6.68
CA LEU A 218 2.02 1.41 -6.16
C LEU A 218 0.71 0.98 -5.52
N GLU A 219 -0.07 0.17 -6.21
CA GLU A 219 -1.33 -0.36 -5.71
C GLU A 219 -1.15 -1.17 -4.42
N THR A 220 -0.13 -2.03 -4.38
CA THR A 220 0.21 -2.81 -3.19
C THR A 220 0.56 -1.90 -2.01
N VAL A 221 1.32 -0.82 -2.20
CA VAL A 221 1.64 0.12 -1.10
C VAL A 221 0.38 0.72 -0.49
N PHE A 222 -0.59 1.13 -1.29
CA PHE A 222 -1.85 1.67 -0.78
C PHE A 222 -2.75 0.59 -0.17
N HIS A 223 -2.78 -0.62 -0.75
CA HIS A 223 -3.49 -1.76 -0.17
C HIS A 223 -2.98 -2.09 1.23
N GLU A 224 -1.66 -2.27 1.36
CA GLU A 224 -1.02 -2.57 2.62
C GLU A 224 -1.17 -1.42 3.63
N GLY A 225 -0.98 -0.18 3.19
CA GLY A 225 -1.25 0.99 4.04
C GLY A 225 -2.68 1.03 4.58
N ALA A 226 -3.67 0.64 3.75
CA ALA A 226 -5.08 0.63 4.15
C ALA A 226 -5.41 -0.42 5.23
N HIS A 227 -4.58 -1.46 5.42
CA HIS A 227 -4.73 -2.37 6.57
C HIS A 227 -4.64 -1.65 7.92
N VAL A 228 -3.87 -0.56 8.03
CA VAL A 228 -3.75 0.26 9.26
C VAL A 228 -5.09 0.94 9.63
N ARG A 229 -6.04 0.99 8.70
CA ARG A 229 -7.33 1.68 8.80
C ARG A 229 -8.54 0.81 8.46
N VAL A 230 -8.37 -0.51 8.32
CA VAL A 230 -9.43 -1.40 7.82
C VAL A 230 -10.53 -1.72 8.85
N PHE A 231 -10.27 -1.59 10.16
CA PHE A 231 -11.18 -2.10 11.19
C PHE A 231 -12.62 -1.58 11.09
N PRO A 232 -12.89 -0.28 10.85
CA PRO A 232 -14.26 0.20 10.65
C PRO A 232 -14.96 -0.46 9.46
N LEU A 233 -14.25 -0.69 8.36
CA LEU A 233 -14.79 -1.40 7.19
C LEU A 233 -15.12 -2.85 7.52
N ARG A 234 -14.19 -3.54 8.17
CA ARG A 234 -14.36 -4.91 8.62
C ARG A 234 -15.55 -5.06 9.56
N HIS A 235 -15.65 -4.23 10.60
CA HIS A 235 -16.75 -4.29 11.57
C HIS A 235 -18.10 -3.98 10.93
N ALA A 236 -18.17 -3.03 9.99
CA ALA A 236 -19.40 -2.76 9.26
C ALA A 236 -19.86 -3.97 8.42
N LEU A 237 -18.92 -4.67 7.77
CA LEU A 237 -19.23 -5.89 7.02
C LEU A 237 -19.68 -7.02 7.95
N GLU A 238 -18.95 -7.27 9.04
CA GLU A 238 -19.29 -8.30 10.03
C GLU A 238 -20.67 -8.07 10.67
N ALA A 239 -20.96 -6.83 11.07
CA ALA A 239 -22.25 -6.45 11.64
C ALA A 239 -23.39 -6.64 10.64
N GLU A 240 -23.19 -6.30 9.37
CA GLU A 240 -24.22 -6.43 8.35
C GLU A 240 -24.46 -7.90 7.95
N LEU A 241 -23.41 -8.72 7.86
CA LEU A 241 -23.52 -10.17 7.71
C LEU A 241 -24.36 -10.77 8.84
N GLN A 242 -24.06 -10.40 10.09
CA GLN A 242 -24.82 -10.84 11.26
C GLN A 242 -26.29 -10.40 11.19
N ARG A 243 -26.54 -9.13 10.83
CA ARG A 243 -27.90 -8.57 10.71
C ARG A 243 -28.75 -9.33 9.68
N GLN A 244 -28.12 -9.83 8.62
CA GLN A 244 -28.78 -10.61 7.57
C GLN A 244 -28.74 -12.14 7.81
N GLY A 245 -28.19 -12.60 8.93
CA GLY A 245 -28.08 -14.02 9.26
C GLY A 245 -27.19 -14.79 8.28
N LYS A 246 -26.16 -14.13 7.72
CA LYS A 246 -25.22 -14.74 6.77
C LYS A 246 -23.90 -15.09 7.45
N GLU A 247 -23.47 -16.31 7.24
CA GLU A 247 -22.13 -16.75 7.60
C GLU A 247 -21.13 -16.37 6.49
N ALA A 248 -19.91 -16.04 6.88
CA ALA A 248 -18.84 -15.70 5.96
C ALA A 248 -17.50 -16.21 6.48
N PRO A 249 -16.55 -16.53 5.59
CA PRO A 249 -15.21 -16.90 6.02
C PRO A 249 -14.52 -15.69 6.67
N PRO A 250 -13.64 -15.90 7.66
CA PRO A 250 -12.98 -14.83 8.41
C PRO A 250 -12.14 -13.84 7.57
N MET A 251 -11.79 -14.18 6.33
CA MET A 251 -11.03 -13.32 5.42
C MET A 251 -11.88 -12.64 4.34
N LEU A 252 -13.23 -12.67 4.43
CA LEU A 252 -14.09 -12.01 3.44
C LEU A 252 -13.87 -10.49 3.38
N TRP A 253 -13.59 -9.86 4.52
CA TRP A 253 -13.27 -8.43 4.58
C TRP A 253 -12.01 -8.07 3.79
N HIS A 254 -11.06 -9.01 3.61
CA HIS A 254 -9.83 -8.76 2.87
C HIS A 254 -10.11 -8.68 1.36
N ALA A 255 -11.07 -9.46 0.85
CA ALA A 255 -11.57 -9.31 -0.51
C ALA A 255 -12.19 -7.92 -0.74
N LEU A 256 -12.94 -7.41 0.24
CA LEU A 256 -13.50 -6.04 0.18
C LEU A 256 -12.40 -4.98 0.20
N LEU A 257 -11.36 -5.18 1.00
CA LEU A 257 -10.22 -4.28 1.05
C LEU A 257 -9.49 -4.25 -0.28
N PHE A 258 -9.14 -5.41 -0.86
CA PHE A 258 -8.56 -5.51 -2.20
C PHE A 258 -9.40 -4.75 -3.21
N PHE A 259 -10.67 -5.11 -3.35
CA PHE A 259 -11.56 -4.49 -4.32
C PHE A 259 -11.61 -2.96 -4.15
N THR A 260 -11.67 -2.50 -2.91
CA THR A 260 -11.70 -1.07 -2.60
C THR A 260 -10.41 -0.37 -3.01
N THR A 261 -9.25 -0.89 -2.61
CA THR A 261 -7.96 -0.25 -2.89
C THR A 261 -7.66 -0.28 -4.38
N ASP A 262 -7.90 -1.42 -5.02
CA ASP A 262 -7.71 -1.68 -6.44
C ASP A 262 -8.57 -0.73 -7.31
N GLU A 263 -9.83 -0.52 -6.95
CA GLU A 263 -10.72 0.38 -7.70
C GLU A 263 -10.35 1.85 -7.55
N LEU A 264 -9.85 2.25 -6.38
CA LEU A 264 -9.39 3.62 -6.15
C LEU A 264 -8.07 3.86 -6.86
N THR A 265 -7.07 2.99 -6.71
CA THR A 265 -5.76 3.12 -7.37
C THR A 265 -5.87 3.08 -8.88
N ARG A 266 -6.72 2.21 -9.45
CA ARG A 266 -6.93 2.09 -10.90
C ARG A 266 -7.33 3.42 -11.56
N ARG A 267 -8.04 4.32 -10.86
CA ARG A 267 -8.44 5.64 -11.38
C ARG A 267 -7.24 6.56 -11.67
N HIS A 268 -6.12 6.28 -11.02
CA HIS A 268 -4.89 7.08 -11.06
C HIS A 268 -3.76 6.38 -11.83
N LEU A 269 -4.02 5.19 -12.36
CA LEU A 269 -3.08 4.39 -13.14
C LEU A 269 -3.40 4.47 -14.65
N PRO A 270 -2.45 4.11 -15.53
CA PRO A 270 -2.69 4.14 -16.98
C PRO A 270 -3.94 3.38 -17.40
N GLN A 271 -4.60 3.87 -18.45
CA GLN A 271 -5.78 3.23 -19.01
C GLN A 271 -5.47 1.78 -19.41
N GLY A 272 -6.33 0.85 -19.02
CA GLY A 272 -6.13 -0.58 -19.27
C GLY A 272 -5.34 -1.32 -18.18
N HIS A 273 -4.91 -0.64 -17.11
CA HIS A 273 -4.37 -1.30 -15.92
C HIS A 273 -5.39 -2.31 -15.36
N VAL A 274 -4.93 -3.55 -15.19
CA VAL A 274 -5.67 -4.62 -14.54
C VAL A 274 -5.27 -4.62 -13.06
N PRO A 275 -6.22 -4.43 -12.13
CA PRO A 275 -5.90 -4.43 -10.72
C PRO A 275 -5.21 -5.71 -10.24
N HIS A 276 -4.39 -5.57 -9.22
CA HIS A 276 -3.56 -6.62 -8.64
C HIS A 276 -4.37 -7.85 -8.27
N ALA A 277 -5.49 -7.70 -7.55
CA ALA A 277 -6.29 -8.86 -7.14
C ALA A 277 -6.87 -9.63 -8.33
N GLU A 278 -7.22 -8.94 -9.42
CA GLU A 278 -7.66 -9.56 -10.67
C GLU A 278 -6.49 -10.21 -11.43
N ALA A 279 -5.37 -9.49 -11.57
CA ALA A 279 -4.18 -9.95 -12.28
C ALA A 279 -3.55 -11.20 -11.63
N GLN A 280 -3.62 -11.32 -10.31
CA GLN A 280 -3.16 -12.48 -9.54
C GLN A 280 -4.25 -13.55 -9.36
N GLY A 281 -5.44 -13.34 -9.91
CA GLY A 281 -6.56 -14.28 -9.80
C GLY A 281 -7.06 -14.51 -8.37
N LEU A 282 -6.81 -13.59 -7.43
CA LEU A 282 -7.09 -13.78 -6.00
C LEU A 282 -8.56 -14.09 -5.75
N TYR A 283 -9.47 -13.42 -6.46
CA TYR A 283 -10.91 -13.69 -6.32
C TYR A 283 -11.30 -15.10 -6.72
N ALA A 284 -10.59 -15.71 -7.69
CA ALA A 284 -10.89 -17.05 -8.19
C ALA A 284 -10.31 -18.17 -7.31
N GLN A 285 -9.40 -17.86 -6.38
CA GLN A 285 -8.73 -18.86 -5.54
C GLN A 285 -9.64 -19.43 -4.45
N ASN A 286 -10.72 -18.73 -4.09
CA ASN A 286 -11.66 -19.15 -3.04
C ASN A 286 -13.10 -18.94 -3.51
N PRO A 287 -13.98 -19.96 -3.47
CA PRO A 287 -15.39 -19.83 -3.85
C PRO A 287 -16.14 -18.67 -3.19
N ALA A 288 -15.83 -18.36 -1.93
CA ALA A 288 -16.45 -17.25 -1.21
C ALA A 288 -16.02 -15.89 -1.79
N TRP A 289 -14.75 -15.75 -2.16
CA TRP A 289 -14.25 -14.53 -2.80
C TRP A 289 -14.82 -14.37 -4.21
N THR A 290 -14.95 -15.47 -4.96
CA THR A 290 -15.60 -15.47 -6.29
C THR A 290 -17.03 -14.95 -6.20
N ALA A 291 -17.83 -15.52 -5.30
CA ALA A 291 -19.23 -15.10 -5.10
C ALA A 291 -19.33 -13.63 -4.65
N PHE A 292 -18.41 -13.20 -3.79
CA PHE A 292 -18.40 -11.85 -3.27
C PHE A 292 -17.93 -10.81 -4.29
N HIS A 293 -17.01 -11.18 -5.20
CA HIS A 293 -16.51 -10.27 -6.24
C HIS A 293 -17.62 -9.76 -7.16
N GLY A 294 -18.57 -10.63 -7.56
CA GLY A 294 -19.74 -10.22 -8.33
C GLY A 294 -20.59 -9.18 -7.59
N ALA A 295 -20.87 -9.42 -6.31
CA ALA A 295 -21.63 -8.51 -5.45
C ALA A 295 -20.90 -7.17 -5.24
N MET A 296 -19.57 -7.17 -5.06
CA MET A 296 -18.78 -5.93 -4.93
C MET A 296 -18.84 -5.07 -6.20
N ARG A 297 -18.77 -5.68 -7.38
CA ARG A 297 -18.88 -4.96 -8.65
C ARG A 297 -20.24 -4.28 -8.83
N GLN A 298 -21.31 -4.92 -8.37
CA GLN A 298 -22.68 -4.44 -8.51
C GLN A 298 -23.05 -3.41 -7.43
N GLU A 299 -22.75 -3.72 -6.16
CA GLU A 299 -23.33 -3.01 -5.02
C GLU A 299 -22.33 -2.13 -4.26
N TRP A 300 -21.02 -2.47 -4.27
CA TRP A 300 -20.00 -1.66 -3.59
C TRP A 300 -19.43 -0.55 -4.46
N ARG A 301 -19.20 -0.83 -5.75
CA ARG A 301 -18.72 0.17 -6.73
C ARG A 301 -19.55 1.46 -6.76
N PRO A 302 -20.90 1.45 -6.73
CA PRO A 302 -21.69 2.68 -6.64
C PRO A 302 -21.33 3.57 -5.45
N TYR A 303 -20.96 3.01 -4.30
CA TYR A 303 -20.50 3.79 -3.15
C TYR A 303 -19.11 4.39 -3.37
N LEU A 304 -18.19 3.64 -3.99
CA LEU A 304 -16.88 4.16 -4.37
C LEU A 304 -16.99 5.34 -5.36
N GLU A 305 -18.05 5.38 -6.15
CA GLU A 305 -18.39 6.44 -7.12
C GLU A 305 -19.26 7.56 -6.52
N GLY A 306 -19.63 7.48 -5.23
CA GLY A 306 -20.45 8.48 -4.55
C GLY A 306 -21.93 8.48 -4.95
N ARG A 307 -22.42 7.43 -5.62
CA ARG A 307 -23.82 7.32 -6.08
C ARG A 307 -24.79 6.87 -4.98
N VAL A 308 -24.29 6.19 -3.96
CA VAL A 308 -25.05 5.76 -2.78
C VAL A 308 -24.19 5.95 -1.53
N ASP A 309 -24.81 6.05 -0.37
CA ASP A 309 -24.09 6.09 0.90
C ASP A 309 -23.54 4.71 1.30
N ARG A 310 -22.60 4.71 2.25
CA ARG A 310 -21.90 3.51 2.71
C ARG A 310 -22.84 2.46 3.31
N ALA A 311 -23.83 2.88 4.09
CA ALA A 311 -24.72 1.96 4.79
C ALA A 311 -25.62 1.23 3.79
N THR A 312 -26.18 1.98 2.82
CA THR A 312 -26.96 1.43 1.72
C THR A 312 -26.13 0.44 0.88
N ALA A 313 -24.89 0.79 0.52
CA ALA A 313 -24.03 -0.12 -0.24
C ALA A 313 -23.65 -1.38 0.53
N MET A 314 -23.32 -1.26 1.83
CA MET A 314 -23.00 -2.41 2.68
C MET A 314 -24.20 -3.37 2.80
N GLN A 315 -25.40 -2.82 3.03
CA GLN A 315 -26.64 -3.61 3.08
C GLN A 315 -26.87 -4.39 1.79
N ARG A 316 -26.77 -3.72 0.63
CA ARG A 316 -27.00 -4.37 -0.67
C ARG A 316 -25.90 -5.37 -1.01
N LEU A 317 -24.65 -5.03 -0.73
CA LEU A 317 -23.49 -5.91 -0.91
C LEU A 317 -23.70 -7.24 -0.17
N VAL A 318 -24.05 -7.17 1.12
CA VAL A 318 -24.32 -8.38 1.90
C VAL A 318 -25.56 -9.10 1.41
N ALA A 319 -26.62 -8.38 1.00
CA ALA A 319 -27.84 -8.99 0.47
C ALA A 319 -27.58 -9.78 -0.83
N ALA A 320 -26.76 -9.25 -1.73
CA ALA A 320 -26.35 -9.88 -2.97
C ALA A 320 -25.34 -11.01 -2.80
N TYR A 321 -24.61 -11.05 -1.68
CA TYR A 321 -23.65 -12.12 -1.38
C TYR A 321 -24.36 -13.42 -0.97
N THR A 322 -24.13 -14.51 -1.72
CA THR A 322 -24.58 -15.85 -1.35
C THR A 322 -23.36 -16.67 -0.91
N PRO A 323 -23.22 -17.00 0.39
CA PRO A 323 -22.13 -17.83 0.87
C PRO A 323 -22.19 -19.23 0.21
N PRO A 324 -21.07 -19.74 -0.31
CA PRO A 324 -21.05 -21.11 -0.83
C PRO A 324 -21.19 -22.11 0.33
N PRO A 325 -21.87 -23.25 0.12
CA PRO A 325 -22.07 -24.27 1.16
C PRO A 325 -20.72 -24.80 1.67
N GLY A 326 -20.64 -25.06 2.98
CA GLY A 326 -19.43 -25.61 3.62
C GLY A 326 -18.31 -24.60 3.86
N THR A 327 -18.56 -23.29 3.75
CA THR A 327 -17.63 -22.29 4.29
C THR A 327 -17.76 -22.26 5.80
N GLU A 328 -16.80 -22.84 6.53
CA GLU A 328 -16.81 -22.79 8.00
C GLU A 328 -16.84 -21.34 8.49
N ALA A 329 -17.91 -20.99 9.19
CA ALA A 329 -17.97 -19.79 10.00
C ALA A 329 -16.90 -19.87 11.10
N SER A 330 -16.23 -18.75 11.38
CA SER A 330 -15.49 -18.67 12.65
C SER A 330 -16.49 -18.78 13.79
N ALA A 331 -16.32 -19.78 14.66
CA ALA A 331 -17.08 -19.87 15.91
C ALA A 331 -17.04 -18.52 16.64
N PRO A 332 -18.16 -18.10 17.27
CA PRO A 332 -18.21 -16.83 17.98
C PRO A 332 -17.12 -16.80 19.05
N ARG A 333 -16.13 -15.89 18.91
CA ARG A 333 -15.19 -15.64 20.00
C ARG A 333 -15.95 -14.94 21.13
N PRO A 334 -15.82 -15.38 22.39
CA PRO A 334 -16.32 -14.60 23.52
C PRO A 334 -15.69 -13.21 23.46
N SER A 335 -16.53 -12.19 23.66
CA SER A 335 -16.15 -10.77 23.67
C SER A 335 -14.98 -10.55 24.63
N ALA A 336 -13.77 -10.47 24.11
CA ALA A 336 -12.63 -9.95 24.85
C ALA A 336 -12.79 -8.43 24.84
N ALA A 337 -13.18 -7.88 25.98
CA ALA A 337 -13.21 -6.44 26.20
C ALA A 337 -11.89 -5.82 25.71
N ILE A 338 -12.03 -4.89 24.77
CA ILE A 338 -10.94 -4.02 24.33
C ILE A 338 -10.49 -3.21 25.56
N PRO A 339 -9.22 -3.25 25.98
CA PRO A 339 -8.72 -2.27 26.93
C PRO A 339 -8.80 -0.91 26.25
N GLY A 340 -9.50 0.03 26.90
CA GLY A 340 -9.55 1.43 26.49
C GLY A 340 -8.16 2.09 26.44
N PRO A 341 -8.09 3.33 25.94
CA PRO A 341 -6.89 4.00 25.43
C PRO A 341 -5.67 3.98 26.37
#